data_AF-A0A7R9NAA1-F1
#
_entry.id   AF-A0A7R9NAA1-F1
#
_cell.length_a   1.000
_cell.length_b   1.000
_cell.length_c   1.000
_cell.angle_alpha   90.00
_cell.angle_beta   90.00
_cell.angle_gamma   90.00
#
_symmetry.space_group_name_H-M   'P 1'
#
loop_
_entity.id
_entity.type
_entity.pdbx_description
1 polymer ?
#
loop_
_entity_poly.entity_id
_entity_poly.type
_entity_poly.pdbx_seq_one_letter_code
_entity_poly.pdbx_strand_id
1 'polypeptide(L)' 'MIGENENLNTSPANQEEMCELKTILVDGERRETLMENTIRIRITGDRIELTDILGERKITDGKIKEINITRQEAIIVK' A
#
# COMPACT_ATOMS: atom_id res chain seq x y z
N MET A 1 -4.99 -8.04 51.69
CA MET A 1 -4.34 -7.37 50.54
C MET A 1 -4.78 -8.11 49.30
N ILE A 2 -5.57 -7.45 48.48
CA ILE A 2 -6.05 -7.93 47.19
C ILE A 2 -4.85 -7.97 46.24
N GLY A 3 -4.59 -9.14 45.66
CA GLY A 3 -3.49 -9.38 44.74
C GLY A 3 -3.61 -8.51 43.49
N GLU A 4 -2.46 -8.13 42.97
CA GLU A 4 -2.31 -7.35 41.75
C GLU A 4 -2.99 -8.09 40.60
N ASN A 5 -4.02 -7.45 40.05
CA ASN A 5 -4.73 -7.92 38.87
C ASN A 5 -3.97 -7.36 37.67
N GLU A 6 -2.86 -8.01 37.30
CA GLU A 6 -2.14 -7.66 36.08
C GLU A 6 -3.01 -8.05 34.87
N ASN A 7 -3.55 -7.04 34.20
CA ASN A 7 -4.28 -7.17 32.95
C ASN A 7 -3.32 -7.68 31.86
N LEU A 8 -3.25 -9.00 31.71
CA LEU A 8 -2.64 -9.70 30.58
C LEU A 8 -3.50 -9.48 29.34
N ASN A 9 -3.40 -8.31 28.68
CA ASN A 9 -3.59 -8.14 27.22
C ASN A 9 -3.60 -6.66 26.75
N THR A 10 -2.58 -5.87 27.09
CA THR A 10 -2.26 -4.67 26.28
C THR A 10 -0.75 -4.51 26.13
N SER A 11 -0.11 -5.42 25.39
CA SER A 11 1.15 -5.05 24.72
C SER A 11 0.77 -4.14 23.54
N PRO A 12 1.30 -2.90 23.43
CA PRO A 12 1.05 -2.06 22.26
C PRO A 12 1.79 -2.56 21.02
N ALA A 13 2.64 -3.57 21.15
CA ALA A 13 3.32 -4.23 20.04
C ALA A 13 2.51 -5.46 19.64
N ASN A 14 1.45 -5.24 18.86
CA ASN A 14 0.84 -6.19 17.90
C ASN A 14 -0.20 -5.44 17.04
N GLN A 15 0.07 -4.18 16.69
CA GLN A 15 -0.53 -3.64 15.48
C GLN A 15 0.19 -4.37 14.34
N GLU A 16 -0.49 -5.29 13.66
CA GLU A 16 -0.03 -5.72 12.35
C GLU A 16 0.03 -4.45 11.50
N GLU A 17 1.22 -3.83 11.39
CA GLU A 17 1.43 -2.67 10.54
C GLU A 17 1.25 -3.17 9.09
N MET A 18 0.02 -3.07 8.60
CA MET A 18 -0.25 -3.15 7.19
C MET A 18 0.50 -2.00 6.53
N CYS A 19 1.31 -2.34 5.53
CA CYS A 19 2.11 -1.39 4.79
C CYS A 19 1.52 -1.27 3.39
N GLU A 20 0.33 -0.67 3.32
CA GLU A 20 -0.34 -0.33 2.07
C GLU A 20 0.25 0.94 1.44
N LEU A 21 0.13 1.03 0.12
CA LEU A 21 0.61 2.16 -0.66
C LEU A 21 -0.53 2.81 -1.44
N LYS A 22 -0.55 4.14 -1.45
CA LYS A 22 -1.27 4.91 -2.45
C LYS A 22 -0.51 4.84 -3.78
N THR A 23 -1.09 4.16 -4.77
CA THR A 23 -0.50 4.09 -6.11
C THR A 23 -1.04 5.21 -6.98
N ILE A 24 -0.13 5.99 -7.57
CA ILE A 24 -0.40 7.20 -8.34
C ILE A 24 0.17 7.02 -9.75
N LEU A 25 -0.63 7.34 -10.77
CA LEU A 25 -0.20 7.45 -12.15
C LEU A 25 0.11 8.91 -12.50
N VAL A 26 1.26 9.15 -13.12
CA VAL A 26 1.67 10.42 -13.71
C VAL A 26 1.80 10.23 -15.22
N ASP A 27 1.06 11.04 -15.98
CA ASP A 27 0.94 10.99 -17.44
C ASP A 27 0.96 12.43 -17.97
N GLY A 28 2.16 12.90 -18.34
CA GLY A 28 2.41 14.32 -18.59
C GLY A 28 2.12 15.17 -17.35
N GLU A 29 1.20 16.14 -17.49
CA GLU A 29 0.74 16.99 -16.38
C GLU A 29 -0.37 16.34 -15.53
N ARG A 30 -0.95 15.22 -16.00
CA ARG A 30 -2.04 14.55 -15.31
C ARG A 30 -1.50 13.66 -14.19
N ARG A 31 -2.05 13.82 -12.99
CA ARG A 31 -1.77 13.00 -11.82
C ARG A 31 -3.06 12.37 -11.30
N GLU A 32 -3.15 11.05 -11.29
CA GLU A 32 -4.34 10.30 -10.89
C GLU A 32 -3.99 9.28 -9.80
N THR A 33 -4.78 9.20 -8.73
CA THR A 33 -4.71 8.06 -7.82
C THR A 33 -5.34 6.84 -8.48
N LEU A 34 -4.55 5.79 -8.70
CA LEU A 34 -5.07 4.54 -9.23
C LEU A 34 -5.75 3.69 -8.16
N MET A 35 -5.16 3.61 -6.96
CA MET A 35 -5.60 2.74 -5.85
C MET A 35 -5.02 3.25 -4.52
N GLU A 36 -5.86 3.41 -3.48
CA GLU A 36 -5.43 3.97 -2.17
C GLU A 36 -4.70 2.94 -1.29
N ASN A 37 -5.16 1.68 -1.26
CA ASN A 37 -4.65 0.68 -0.33
C ASN A 37 -3.92 -0.46 -1.05
N THR A 38 -2.98 -0.13 -1.93
CA THR A 38 -2.27 -1.12 -2.75
C THR A 38 -1.36 -1.97 -1.88
N ILE A 39 -1.55 -3.29 -1.87
CA ILE A 39 -0.70 -4.24 -1.13
C ILE A 39 0.13 -5.13 -2.05
N ARG A 40 -0.18 -5.17 -3.35
CA ARG A 40 0.58 -5.91 -4.35
C ARG A 40 0.65 -5.13 -5.65
N ILE A 41 1.86 -5.06 -6.20
CA ILE A 41 2.13 -4.55 -7.55
C ILE A 41 2.81 -5.68 -8.31
N ARG A 42 2.22 -6.14 -9.42
CA ARG A 42 2.78 -7.17 -10.30
C ARG A 42 3.00 -6.59 -11.69
N ILE A 43 4.21 -6.73 -12.22
CA ILE A 43 4.59 -6.20 -13.52
C ILE A 43 4.79 -7.37 -14.50
N THR A 44 4.28 -7.24 -15.72
CA THR A 44 4.47 -8.22 -16.81
C THR A 44 4.59 -7.46 -18.13
N GLY A 45 5.83 -7.28 -18.61
CA GLY A 45 6.11 -6.31 -19.66
C GLY A 45 5.77 -4.90 -19.18
N ASP A 46 5.03 -4.14 -19.98
CA ASP A 46 4.56 -2.80 -19.63
C ASP A 46 3.26 -2.80 -18.80
N ARG A 47 2.63 -3.96 -18.61
CA ARG A 47 1.39 -4.10 -17.85
C ARG A 47 1.68 -4.19 -16.35
N ILE A 48 1.00 -3.37 -15.56
CA ILE A 48 1.06 -3.33 -14.10
C ILE A 48 -0.33 -3.68 -13.53
N GLU A 49 -0.38 -4.74 -12.72
CA GLU A 49 -1.56 -5.12 -11.93
C GLU A 49 -1.36 -4.71 -10.48
N LEU A 50 -2.29 -3.90 -9.96
CA LEU A 50 -2.40 -3.47 -8.58
C LEU A 50 -3.46 -4.32 -7.89
N THR A 51 -3.21 -4.74 -6.65
CA THR A 51 -4.20 -5.40 -5.79
C THR A 51 -4.28 -4.69 -4.45
N ASP A 52 -5.49 -4.42 -3.98
CA ASP A 52 -5.72 -3.82 -2.66
C ASP A 52 -5.95 -4.87 -1.55
N ILE A 53 -6.13 -4.38 -0.33
CA ILE A 53 -6.31 -5.22 0.87
C ILE A 53 -7.56 -6.10 0.79
N LEU A 54 -8.59 -5.68 0.06
CA LEU A 54 -9.84 -6.42 -0.10
C LEU A 54 -9.79 -7.39 -1.28
N GLY A 55 -8.68 -7.40 -2.03
CA GLY A 55 -8.46 -8.24 -3.20
C GLY A 55 -8.94 -7.62 -4.52
N GLU A 56 -9.39 -6.37 -4.51
CA GLU A 56 -9.77 -5.64 -5.72
C GLU A 56 -8.55 -5.42 -6.60
N ARG A 57 -8.73 -5.49 -7.92
CA ARG A 57 -7.64 -5.39 -8.89
C ARG A 57 -7.83 -4.23 -9.86
N LYS A 58 -6.76 -3.49 -10.11
CA LYS A 58 -6.70 -2.49 -11.18
C LYS A 58 -5.49 -2.73 -12.06
N ILE A 59 -5.69 -2.60 -13.38
CA ILE A 59 -4.62 -2.77 -14.36
C ILE A 59 -4.37 -1.44 -15.05
N THR A 60 -3.10 -1.09 -15.21
CA THR A 60 -2.64 0.00 -16.07
C THR A 60 -1.39 -0.43 -16.80
N ASP A 61 -1.06 0.21 -17.91
CA ASP A 61 0.29 0.16 -18.47
C ASP A 61 1.18 1.24 -17.84
N GLY A 62 2.50 1.10 -17.95
CA GLY A 62 3.47 2.11 -17.52
C GLY A 62 4.73 1.52 -16.90
N LYS A 63 5.52 2.36 -16.22
CA LYS A 63 6.74 1.96 -15.49
C LYS A 63 6.71 2.49 -14.07
N ILE A 64 7.18 1.70 -13.11
CA ILE A 64 7.39 2.18 -11.74
C ILE A 64 8.55 3.19 -11.76
N LYS A 65 8.27 4.41 -11.31
CA LYS A 65 9.26 5.48 -11.14
C LYS A 65 9.87 5.47 -9.74
N GLU A 66 9.03 5.32 -8.72
CA GLU A 66 9.46 5.34 -7.32
C GLU A 66 8.48 4.51 -6.48
N ILE A 67 9.00 3.80 -5.49
CA ILE A 67 8.22 3.28 -4.38
C ILE A 67 8.85 3.85 -3.11
N ASN A 68 8.06 4.58 -2.33
CA ASN A 68 8.49 5.24 -1.13
C ASN A 68 7.65 4.75 0.05
N ILE A 69 8.21 3.81 0.82
CA ILE A 69 7.51 3.15 1.91
C ILE A 69 7.26 4.11 3.08
N THR A 70 8.20 5.03 3.35
CA THR A 70 8.04 6.06 4.40
C THR A 70 6.89 7.02 4.08
N ARG A 71 6.66 7.32 2.80
CA ARG A 71 5.54 8.15 2.33
C ARG A 71 4.29 7.34 1.97
N GLN A 72 4.35 6.01 2.06
CA GLN A 72 3.29 5.09 1.63
C GLN A 72 2.79 5.36 0.20
N GLU A 73 3.70 5.63 -0.74
CA GLU A 73 3.37 5.96 -2.13
C GLU A 73 4.11 5.07 -3.13
N ALA A 74 3.42 4.70 -4.21
CA ALA A 74 4.02 4.17 -5.42
C ALA A 74 3.69 5.08 -6.61
N ILE A 75 4.69 5.50 -7.37
CA ILE A 75 4.54 6.36 -8.55
C ILE A 75 4.75 5.52 -9.81
N ILE A 76 3.74 5.48 -10.68
CA ILE A 76 3.81 4.93 -12.05
C ILE A 76 3.88 6.10 -13.02
N VAL A 77 4.71 5.98 -14.06
CA VAL A 77 4.78 6.93 -15.17
C VAL A 77 4.42 6.28 -16.50
N LYS A 78 3.80 7.05 -17.38
CA LYS A 78 3.59 6.75 -18.80
C LYS A 78 4.40 7.71 -19.67
#